data_AF-A0A3L7W131-F1
#
_entry.id   AF-A0A3L7W131-F1
#
_cell.length_a   1.000
_cell.length_b   1.000
_cell.length_c   1.000
_cell.angle_alpha   90.00
_cell.angle_beta   90.00
_cell.angle_gamma   90.00
#
_symmetry.space_group_name_H-M   'P 1'
#
loop_
_entity.id
_entity.type
_entity.pdbx_description
1 polymer ?
#
loop_
_entity_poly.entity_id
_entity_poly.type
_entity_poly.pdbx_seq_one_letter_code
_entity_poly.pdbx_strand_id
1 'polypeptide(L)'
;MSDPSMIELIRDAADKATARGDTIAARNYYRAVLAQQPHDIDAILALAQLIPVVSERQRLIAQAQVLEPNNPAVLAAVAENEKLITQGLKIIVVPNNDSQSSDAAADAPPVVQRPIVMCAVHATMEATLRCTSCDRPMCVRCTIPNEVGQLCPTCRYKRIPERYRSNLRHWLIAGGVSAVLATIIPIPLVFLLSIPFIGPMLFLAGGMLIGSLSAQITLRLTAKRGQPMIMASGIGVGIGSLIAMLILFGGNISLMLIVLTVLSIALAVRSLQQTLN
;
A
#
# COMPACT_ATOMS: atom_id res chain seq x y z
N MET A 1 -25.98 19.45 -0.30
CA MET A 1 -26.49 19.50 1.07
C MET A 1 -26.17 18.16 1.70
N SER A 2 -25.19 18.10 2.58
CA SER A 2 -24.91 16.89 3.35
C SER A 2 -25.90 16.79 4.51
N ASP A 3 -26.41 15.60 4.76
CA ASP A 3 -27.35 15.36 5.85
C ASP A 3 -26.65 15.55 7.20
N PRO A 4 -27.23 16.30 8.15
CA PRO A 4 -26.61 16.57 9.45
C PRO A 4 -26.29 15.29 10.24
N SER A 5 -27.08 14.22 10.04
CA SER A 5 -26.84 12.90 10.63
C SER A 5 -25.55 12.25 10.15
N MET A 6 -25.13 12.51 8.91
CA MET A 6 -23.92 11.91 8.35
C MET A 6 -22.66 12.52 8.96
N ILE A 7 -22.68 13.83 9.22
CA ILE A 7 -21.55 14.54 9.85
C ILE A 7 -21.32 14.04 11.27
N GLU A 8 -22.41 13.85 12.02
CA GLU A 8 -22.35 13.35 13.39
C GLU A 8 -21.80 11.92 13.48
N LEU A 9 -22.15 11.05 12.52
CA LEU A 9 -21.55 9.72 12.40
C LEU A 9 -20.05 9.76 12.11
N ILE A 10 -19.60 10.68 11.25
CA ILE A 10 -18.17 10.83 10.94
C ILE A 10 -17.41 11.35 12.16
N ARG A 11 -18.03 12.24 12.95
CA ARG A 11 -17.47 12.76 14.20
C ARG A 11 -17.30 11.66 15.24
N ASP A 12 -18.33 10.87 15.49
CA ASP A 12 -18.26 9.71 16.40
C ASP A 12 -17.21 8.68 15.95
N ALA A 13 -17.07 8.46 14.64
CA ALA A 13 -15.99 7.63 14.09
C ALA A 13 -14.58 8.23 14.35
N ALA A 14 -14.43 9.56 14.28
CA ALA A 14 -13.20 10.27 14.58
C ALA A 14 -12.81 10.13 16.06
N ASP A 15 -13.77 10.28 16.96
CA ASP A 15 -13.58 10.14 18.41
C ASP A 15 -13.17 8.72 18.77
N LYS A 16 -13.87 7.71 18.22
CA LYS A 16 -13.52 6.30 18.39
C LYS A 16 -12.16 5.94 17.79
N ALA A 17 -11.75 6.57 16.70
CA ALA A 17 -10.40 6.35 16.13
C ALA A 17 -9.32 6.94 17.04
N THR A 18 -9.58 8.13 17.60
CA THR A 18 -8.69 8.80 18.55
C THR A 18 -8.53 8.00 19.84
N ALA A 19 -9.63 7.49 20.40
CA ALA A 19 -9.62 6.64 21.59
C ALA A 19 -8.85 5.32 21.39
N ARG A 20 -8.78 4.82 20.15
CA ARG A 20 -7.99 3.62 19.78
C ARG A 20 -6.52 3.92 19.49
N GLY A 21 -6.10 5.18 19.46
CA GLY A 21 -4.74 5.59 19.11
C GLY A 21 -4.42 5.53 17.60
N ASP A 22 -5.42 5.33 16.74
CA ASP A 22 -5.23 5.32 15.28
C ASP A 22 -5.22 6.76 14.73
N THR A 23 -4.05 7.40 14.81
CA THR A 23 -3.85 8.80 14.42
C THR A 23 -4.01 9.06 12.93
N ILE A 24 -3.90 8.03 12.07
CA ILE A 24 -4.07 8.20 10.62
C ILE A 24 -5.57 8.23 10.29
N ALA A 25 -6.32 7.25 10.79
CA ALA A 25 -7.76 7.21 10.58
C ALA A 25 -8.45 8.43 11.21
N ALA A 26 -8.07 8.80 12.43
CA ALA A 26 -8.61 9.98 13.12
C ALA A 26 -8.42 11.27 12.30
N ARG A 27 -7.20 11.53 11.79
CA ARG A 27 -6.93 12.70 10.94
C ARG A 27 -7.77 12.73 9.67
N ASN A 28 -7.99 11.58 9.04
CA ASN A 28 -8.80 11.50 7.82
C ASN A 28 -10.28 11.79 8.12
N TYR A 29 -10.83 11.28 9.22
CA TYR A 29 -12.20 11.58 9.63
C TYR A 29 -12.39 13.05 9.99
N TYR A 30 -11.48 13.65 10.77
CA TYR A 30 -11.56 15.09 11.09
C TYR A 30 -11.44 15.98 9.84
N ARG A 31 -10.57 15.64 8.88
CA ARG A 31 -10.53 16.35 7.59
C ARG A 31 -11.84 16.22 6.80
N ALA A 32 -12.50 15.06 6.87
CA ALA A 32 -13.81 14.87 6.25
C ALA A 32 -14.93 15.69 6.91
N VAL A 33 -14.87 15.87 8.25
CA VAL A 33 -15.76 16.79 8.98
C VAL A 33 -15.51 18.23 8.52
N LEU A 34 -14.25 18.68 8.51
CA LEU A 34 -13.89 20.05 8.12
C LEU A 34 -14.18 20.36 6.64
N ALA A 35 -14.16 19.36 5.76
CA ALA A 35 -14.58 19.53 4.36
C ALA A 35 -16.07 19.91 4.24
N GLN A 36 -16.90 19.53 5.21
CA GLN A 36 -18.32 19.86 5.24
C GLN A 36 -18.62 21.07 6.13
N GLN A 37 -17.90 21.20 7.25
CA GLN A 37 -18.02 22.30 8.20
C GLN A 37 -16.66 22.96 8.42
N PRO A 38 -16.26 23.91 7.54
CA PRO A 38 -14.92 24.52 7.59
C PRO A 38 -14.67 25.40 8.83
N HIS A 39 -15.73 25.73 9.57
CA HIS A 39 -15.71 26.66 10.71
C HIS A 39 -15.97 25.94 12.05
N ASP A 40 -15.90 24.60 12.10
CA ASP A 40 -16.08 23.82 13.34
C ASP A 40 -14.78 23.82 14.16
N ILE A 41 -14.77 24.58 15.25
CA ILE A 41 -13.58 24.85 16.08
C ILE A 41 -13.10 23.60 16.81
N ASP A 42 -14.02 22.79 17.33
CA ASP A 42 -13.66 21.57 18.06
C ASP A 42 -12.95 20.57 17.14
N ALA A 43 -13.43 20.43 15.89
CA ALA A 43 -12.78 19.60 14.89
C ALA A 43 -11.41 20.14 14.45
N ILE A 44 -11.24 21.48 14.34
CA ILE A 44 -9.95 22.11 14.03
C ILE A 44 -8.94 21.83 15.16
N LEU A 45 -9.35 22.01 16.42
CA LEU A 45 -8.49 21.79 17.58
C LEU A 45 -8.13 20.31 17.77
N ALA A 46 -9.09 19.40 17.61
CA ALA A 46 -8.86 17.96 17.66
C ALA A 46 -7.89 17.51 16.55
N LEU A 47 -8.04 18.05 15.33
CA LEU A 47 -7.10 17.79 14.23
C LEU A 47 -5.70 18.34 14.54
N ALA A 48 -5.61 19.54 15.12
CA ALA A 48 -4.34 20.17 15.48
C ALA A 48 -3.55 19.35 16.52
N GLN A 49 -4.21 18.68 17.46
CA GLN A 49 -3.57 17.81 18.44
C GLN A 49 -2.99 16.52 17.82
N LEU A 50 -3.62 16.01 16.76
CA LEU A 50 -3.22 14.77 16.09
C LEU A 50 -2.07 14.95 15.09
N ILE A 51 -1.79 16.19 14.65
CA ILE A 51 -0.79 16.48 13.63
C ILE A 51 0.61 16.62 14.25
N PRO A 52 1.60 15.81 13.84
CA PRO A 52 2.96 15.89 14.38
C PRO A 52 3.77 17.06 13.79
N VAL A 53 3.33 17.64 12.68
CA VAL A 53 4.03 18.73 11.99
C VAL A 53 3.66 20.07 12.61
N VAL A 54 4.65 20.72 13.24
CA VAL A 54 4.46 21.99 13.97
C VAL A 54 3.88 23.10 13.08
N SER A 55 4.34 23.22 11.83
CA SER A 55 3.88 24.26 10.91
C SER A 55 2.41 24.08 10.50
N GLU A 56 1.96 22.85 10.26
CA GLU A 56 0.56 22.56 9.92
C GLU A 56 -0.35 22.76 11.14
N ARG A 57 0.11 22.32 12.33
CA ARG A 57 -0.58 22.58 13.60
C ARG A 57 -0.74 24.07 13.87
N GLN A 58 0.30 24.88 13.64
CA GLN A 58 0.23 26.34 13.77
C GLN A 58 -0.82 26.97 12.85
N ARG A 59 -0.92 26.52 11.59
CA ARG A 59 -1.92 27.03 10.65
C ARG A 59 -3.35 26.78 11.13
N LEU A 60 -3.63 25.58 11.64
CA LEU A 60 -4.94 25.21 12.17
C LEU A 60 -5.30 26.01 13.42
N ILE A 61 -4.36 26.18 14.34
CA ILE A 61 -4.58 26.98 15.56
C ILE A 61 -4.80 28.45 15.21
N ALA A 62 -4.02 29.00 14.26
CA ALA A 62 -4.21 30.36 13.78
C ALA A 62 -5.59 30.53 13.12
N GLN A 63 -6.04 29.54 12.35
CA GLN A 63 -7.39 29.53 11.77
C GLN A 63 -8.46 29.56 12.86
N ALA A 64 -8.34 28.71 13.90
CA ALA A 64 -9.27 28.71 15.03
C ALA A 64 -9.28 30.05 15.80
N GLN A 65 -8.11 30.68 15.95
CA GLN A 65 -7.97 31.98 16.62
C GLN A 65 -8.62 33.13 15.85
N VAL A 66 -8.62 33.08 14.52
CA VAL A 66 -9.34 34.07 13.68
C VAL A 66 -10.85 33.92 13.82
N LEU A 67 -11.35 32.69 13.97
CA LEU A 67 -12.78 32.43 14.12
C LEU A 67 -13.30 32.84 15.50
N GLU A 68 -12.62 32.42 16.57
CA GLU A 68 -12.96 32.78 17.95
C GLU A 68 -11.71 33.15 18.76
N PRO A 69 -11.33 34.44 18.81
CA PRO A 69 -10.10 34.87 19.46
C PRO A 69 -10.09 34.73 20.98
N ASN A 70 -11.27 34.62 21.61
CA ASN A 70 -11.42 34.61 23.06
C ASN A 70 -11.87 33.25 23.63
N ASN A 71 -11.80 32.19 22.83
CA ASN A 71 -12.19 30.85 23.27
C ASN A 71 -11.07 30.22 24.15
N PRO A 72 -11.38 29.74 25.38
CA PRO A 72 -10.39 29.17 26.28
C PRO A 72 -9.67 27.94 25.71
N ALA A 73 -10.35 27.15 24.86
CA ALA A 73 -9.74 25.97 24.23
C ALA A 73 -8.67 26.35 23.20
N VAL A 74 -8.92 27.42 22.44
CA VAL A 74 -7.96 27.95 21.45
C VAL A 74 -6.75 28.56 22.17
N LEU A 75 -6.97 29.33 23.23
CA LEU A 75 -5.90 29.91 24.06
C LEU A 75 -5.01 28.83 24.68
N ALA A 76 -5.61 27.74 25.18
CA ALA A 76 -4.86 26.60 25.71
C ALA A 76 -4.02 25.91 24.60
N ALA A 77 -4.58 25.74 23.40
CA ALA A 77 -3.88 25.13 22.28
C ALA A 77 -2.69 25.98 21.78
N VAL A 78 -2.81 27.31 21.79
CA VAL A 78 -1.71 28.24 21.49
C VAL A 78 -0.59 28.09 22.52
N ALA A 79 -0.91 28.14 23.81
CA ALA A 79 0.06 28.00 24.89
C ALA A 79 0.78 26.63 24.87
N GLU A 80 0.07 25.55 24.52
CA GLU A 80 0.67 24.23 24.36
C GLU A 80 1.62 24.18 23.13
N ASN A 81 1.22 24.78 22.01
CA ASN A 81 2.07 24.82 20.81
C ASN A 81 3.36 25.61 21.06
N GLU A 82 3.28 26.74 21.77
CA GLU A 82 4.45 27.53 22.17
C GLU A 82 5.42 26.72 23.04
N LYS A 83 4.91 25.92 23.98
CA LYS A 83 5.73 24.97 24.77
C LYS A 83 6.42 23.93 23.89
N LEU A 84 5.75 23.39 22.87
CA LEU A 84 6.33 22.39 21.96
C LEU A 84 7.42 22.99 21.06
N ILE A 85 7.24 24.24 20.62
CA ILE A 85 8.25 24.96 19.83
C ILE A 85 9.50 25.23 20.67
N THR A 86 9.32 25.69 21.90
CA THR A 86 10.43 25.99 22.83
C THR A 86 11.17 24.74 23.30
N GLN A 87 10.50 23.57 23.35
CA GLN A 87 11.12 22.28 23.67
C GLN A 87 11.96 21.67 22.54
N GLY A 88 12.09 22.34 21.38
CA GLY A 88 13.13 22.02 20.40
C GLY A 88 12.80 20.88 19.43
N LEU A 89 11.53 20.63 19.12
CA LEU A 89 11.19 19.84 17.94
C LEU A 89 11.54 20.66 16.68
N LYS A 90 12.78 20.49 16.20
CA LYS A 90 13.38 21.19 15.06
C LYS A 90 12.42 21.19 13.87
N ILE A 91 11.80 22.34 13.65
CA ILE A 91 10.86 22.60 12.57
C ILE A 91 11.63 22.41 11.26
N ILE A 92 11.35 21.33 10.54
CA ILE A 92 11.57 21.32 9.10
C ILE A 92 10.49 22.25 8.56
N VAL A 93 10.80 23.55 8.49
CA VAL A 93 9.98 24.49 7.74
C VAL A 93 10.12 24.04 6.30
N VAL A 94 9.11 23.35 5.77
CA VAL A 94 8.98 23.14 4.33
C VAL A 94 8.44 24.47 3.78
N PRO A 95 9.25 25.28 3.08
CA PRO A 95 8.75 26.51 2.49
C PRO A 95 7.66 26.14 1.48
N ASN A 96 6.47 26.71 1.67
CA ASN A 96 5.37 26.56 0.73
C ASN A 96 5.68 27.48 -0.47
N ASN A 97 5.82 26.91 -1.65
CA ASN A 97 6.27 27.65 -2.84
C ASN A 97 5.15 28.43 -3.55
N ASP A 98 4.07 28.76 -2.83
CA ASP A 98 2.86 29.35 -3.41
C ASP A 98 2.87 30.89 -3.38
N SER A 99 3.92 31.52 -2.86
CA SER A 99 4.04 32.97 -2.75
C SER A 99 5.32 33.52 -3.38
N GLN A 100 5.57 33.19 -4.65
CA GLN A 100 6.44 34.00 -5.51
C GLN A 100 5.58 34.68 -6.58
N SER A 101 4.98 35.81 -6.22
CA SER A 101 4.54 36.81 -7.19
C SER A 101 5.11 38.15 -6.77
N SER A 102 6.02 38.66 -7.63
CA SER A 102 6.40 40.06 -7.82
C SER A 102 6.71 40.86 -6.55
N ASP A 103 8.00 41.05 -6.28
CA ASP A 103 8.61 42.39 -6.11
C ASP A 103 9.98 42.25 -5.46
N ALA A 104 11.03 42.06 -6.27
CA ALA A 104 12.41 42.44 -5.93
C ALA A 104 13.34 42.14 -7.12
N ALA A 105 13.33 43.04 -8.10
CA ALA A 105 14.43 43.17 -9.04
C ALA A 105 15.42 44.17 -8.46
N ALA A 106 16.48 43.70 -7.81
CA ALA A 106 17.75 44.39 -7.71
C ALA A 106 18.80 43.47 -7.07
N ASP A 107 19.94 43.38 -7.74
CA ASP A 107 21.21 42.76 -7.32
C ASP A 107 21.36 41.24 -7.53
N ALA A 108 21.80 40.88 -8.74
CA ALA A 108 22.20 39.53 -9.10
C ALA A 108 23.69 39.29 -8.76
N PRO A 109 24.03 38.28 -7.95
CA PRO A 109 25.42 37.90 -7.68
C PRO A 109 26.10 37.29 -8.94
N PRO A 110 27.44 37.32 -9.02
CA PRO A 110 28.18 36.91 -10.21
C PRO A 110 27.92 35.44 -10.60
N VAL A 111 27.68 35.22 -11.89
CA VAL A 111 27.43 33.91 -12.49
C VAL A 111 28.68 33.04 -12.37
N VAL A 112 28.70 32.16 -11.38
CA VAL A 112 29.70 31.09 -11.27
C VAL A 112 29.43 30.09 -12.39
N GLN A 113 30.30 30.07 -13.39
CA GLN A 113 30.27 29.10 -14.50
C GLN A 113 30.47 27.69 -13.92
N ARG A 114 29.36 26.97 -13.70
CA ARG A 114 29.41 25.56 -13.32
C ARG A 114 29.75 24.74 -14.58
N PRO A 115 30.68 23.77 -14.49
CA PRO A 115 30.95 22.88 -15.60
C PRO A 115 29.66 22.18 -16.01
N ILE A 116 29.32 22.25 -17.30
CA ILE A 116 28.11 21.62 -17.85
C ILE A 116 28.33 20.10 -17.81
N VAL A 117 27.72 19.45 -16.82
CA VAL A 117 27.78 17.99 -16.69
C VAL A 117 26.55 17.41 -17.35
N MET A 118 26.73 16.53 -18.32
CA MET A 118 25.62 15.87 -19.01
C MET A 118 25.03 14.76 -18.14
N CYS A 119 23.75 14.48 -18.34
CA CYS A 119 23.08 13.39 -17.64
C CYS A 119 23.67 12.03 -18.07
N ALA A 120 23.96 11.18 -17.08
CA ALA A 120 24.47 9.82 -17.34
C ALA A 120 23.48 8.89 -18.07
N VAL A 121 22.19 9.26 -18.14
CA VAL A 121 21.11 8.48 -18.78
C VAL A 121 20.73 9.08 -20.13
N HIS A 122 20.73 10.41 -20.25
CA HIS A 122 20.38 11.12 -21.48
C HIS A 122 21.54 12.00 -21.92
N ALA A 123 22.14 11.69 -23.06
CA ALA A 123 23.26 12.45 -23.61
C ALA A 123 22.85 13.86 -24.11
N THR A 124 21.56 14.15 -24.22
CA THR A 124 21.02 15.41 -24.76
C THR A 124 20.57 16.42 -23.70
N MET A 125 20.68 16.09 -22.41
CA MET A 125 20.22 16.96 -21.32
C MET A 125 21.32 17.21 -20.29
N GLU A 126 21.40 18.47 -19.85
CA GLU A 126 22.27 18.89 -18.76
C GLU A 126 21.76 18.33 -17.41
N ALA A 127 22.69 17.88 -16.57
CA ALA A 127 22.39 17.35 -15.26
C ALA A 127 22.29 18.47 -14.22
N THR A 128 21.10 18.65 -13.68
CA THR A 128 20.83 19.63 -12.61
C THR A 128 20.84 18.98 -11.22
N LEU A 129 20.74 17.65 -11.13
CA LEU A 129 20.66 16.91 -9.86
C LEU A 129 21.69 15.78 -9.77
N ARG A 130 21.95 15.33 -8.53
CA ARG A 130 22.81 14.18 -8.21
C ARG A 130 22.07 13.18 -7.34
N CYS A 131 22.43 11.91 -7.47
CA CYS A 131 21.79 10.83 -6.70
C CYS A 131 22.31 10.79 -5.27
N THR A 132 21.41 10.82 -4.28
CA THR A 132 21.81 10.77 -2.86
C THR A 132 22.52 9.49 -2.43
N SER A 133 22.46 8.43 -3.25
CA SER A 133 23.07 7.14 -2.94
C SER A 133 24.37 6.83 -3.71
N CYS A 134 24.63 7.52 -4.83
CA CYS A 134 25.78 7.19 -5.69
C CYS A 134 26.38 8.41 -6.42
N ASP A 135 25.90 9.61 -6.12
CA ASP A 135 26.34 10.92 -6.65
C ASP A 135 26.39 11.07 -8.17
N ARG A 136 25.76 10.14 -8.90
CA ARG A 136 25.68 10.19 -10.36
C ARG A 136 24.87 11.41 -10.81
N PRO A 137 25.37 12.19 -11.79
CA PRO A 137 24.65 13.32 -12.35
C PRO A 137 23.46 12.87 -13.17
N MET A 138 22.28 13.43 -12.89
CA MET A 138 21.03 13.08 -13.55
C MET A 138 20.14 14.30 -13.84
N CYS A 139 19.29 14.11 -14.84
CA CYS A 139 18.29 15.07 -15.27
C CYS A 139 17.05 15.04 -14.35
N VAL A 140 16.28 16.13 -14.26
CA VAL A 140 15.00 16.18 -13.50
C VAL A 140 14.00 15.10 -13.94
N ARG A 141 14.03 14.71 -15.23
CA ARG A 141 13.16 13.62 -15.74
C ARG A 141 13.62 12.23 -15.34
N CYS A 142 14.88 12.09 -14.98
CA CYS A 142 15.55 10.82 -14.70
C CYS A 142 15.50 10.46 -13.20
N THR A 143 15.21 11.44 -12.34
CA THR A 143 15.17 11.30 -10.88
C THR A 143 13.88 10.59 -10.46
N ILE A 144 14.02 9.63 -9.55
CA ILE A 144 12.87 8.98 -8.92
C ILE A 144 12.79 9.46 -7.46
N PRO A 145 11.68 10.08 -7.04
CA PRO A 145 11.52 10.53 -5.67
C PRO A 145 11.47 9.33 -4.72
N ASN A 146 12.15 9.45 -3.59
CA ASN A 146 12.15 8.50 -2.49
C ASN A 146 12.08 9.24 -1.14
N GLU A 147 11.74 8.54 -0.06
CA GLU A 147 11.57 9.13 1.29
C GLU A 147 12.79 9.92 1.79
N VAL A 148 14.00 9.52 1.37
CA VAL A 148 15.28 10.16 1.72
C VAL A 148 15.87 11.02 0.59
N GLY A 149 15.08 11.37 -0.43
CA GLY A 149 15.49 12.26 -1.53
C GLY A 149 15.45 11.60 -2.92
N GLN A 150 16.17 12.18 -3.88
CA GLN A 150 16.13 11.76 -5.29
C GLN A 150 17.12 10.62 -5.58
N LEU A 151 16.60 9.50 -6.09
CA LEU A 151 17.41 8.31 -6.43
C LEU A 151 17.50 8.08 -7.94
N CYS A 152 18.63 7.48 -8.33
CA CYS A 152 18.85 6.98 -9.68
C CYS A 152 18.05 5.68 -9.94
N PRO A 153 17.65 5.37 -11.20
CA PRO A 153 16.88 4.16 -11.51
C PRO A 153 17.60 2.87 -11.11
N THR A 154 18.92 2.81 -11.30
CA THR A 154 19.75 1.67 -10.89
C THR A 154 19.78 1.50 -9.37
N CYS A 155 19.82 2.61 -8.63
CA CYS A 155 19.88 2.67 -7.18
C CYS A 155 18.55 2.24 -6.57
N ARG A 156 17.44 2.71 -7.16
CA ARG A 156 16.10 2.27 -6.82
C ARG A 156 15.95 0.77 -7.03
N TYR A 157 16.40 0.25 -8.18
CA TYR A 157 16.33 -1.18 -8.47
C TYR A 157 17.09 -2.02 -7.43
N LYS A 158 18.26 -1.55 -6.96
CA LYS A 158 19.02 -2.19 -5.87
C LYS A 158 18.30 -2.18 -4.52
N ARG A 159 17.49 -1.15 -4.22
CA ARG A 159 16.70 -1.10 -2.97
C ARG A 159 15.45 -1.98 -2.98
N ILE A 160 15.00 -2.43 -4.15
CA ILE A 160 13.87 -3.38 -4.21
C ILE A 160 14.31 -4.70 -3.57
N PRO A 161 13.64 -5.16 -2.49
CA PRO A 161 14.04 -6.38 -1.79
C PRO A 161 14.04 -7.56 -2.75
N GLU A 162 15.04 -8.43 -2.63
CA GLU A 162 15.24 -9.60 -3.50
C GLU A 162 14.06 -10.59 -3.49
N ARG A 163 13.24 -10.51 -2.42
CA ARG A 163 11.94 -11.15 -2.28
C ARG A 163 10.93 -10.79 -3.38
N TYR A 164 11.06 -9.62 -3.99
CA TYR A 164 10.18 -9.11 -5.06
C TYR A 164 10.80 -9.23 -6.46
N ARG A 165 12.08 -9.64 -6.55
CA ARG A 165 12.72 -9.95 -7.84
C ARG A 165 12.30 -11.33 -8.31
N SER A 166 11.11 -11.43 -8.88
CA SER A 166 10.62 -12.66 -9.51
C SER A 166 11.20 -12.78 -10.91
N ASN A 167 12.07 -13.78 -11.13
CA ASN A 167 12.57 -14.15 -12.44
C ASN A 167 11.62 -15.18 -13.10
N LEU A 168 11.56 -15.26 -14.43
CA LEU A 168 10.67 -16.19 -15.17
C LEU A 168 10.83 -17.66 -14.76
N ARG A 169 12.05 -18.07 -14.35
CA ARG A 169 12.29 -19.42 -13.81
C ARG A 169 11.52 -19.70 -12.52
N HIS A 170 11.34 -18.70 -11.66
CA HIS A 170 10.59 -18.87 -10.42
C HIS A 170 9.08 -19.00 -10.67
N TRP A 171 8.57 -18.37 -11.74
CA TRP A 171 7.20 -18.58 -12.21
C TRP A 171 6.97 -20.02 -12.67
N LEU A 172 7.90 -20.56 -13.48
CA LEU A 172 7.78 -21.92 -14.01
C LEU A 172 7.82 -22.97 -12.89
N ILE A 173 8.67 -22.77 -11.88
CA ILE A 173 8.77 -23.68 -10.73
C ILE A 173 7.51 -23.58 -9.86
N ALA A 174 7.03 -22.37 -9.55
CA ALA A 174 5.82 -22.20 -8.75
C ALA A 174 4.58 -22.75 -9.46
N GLY A 175 4.42 -22.48 -10.76
CA GLY A 175 3.33 -23.00 -11.58
C GLY A 175 3.41 -24.52 -11.76
N GLY A 176 4.62 -25.06 -12.01
CA GLY A 176 4.82 -26.50 -12.18
C GLY A 176 4.56 -27.30 -10.91
N VAL A 177 5.09 -26.86 -9.76
CA VAL A 177 4.88 -27.54 -8.48
C VAL A 177 3.41 -27.50 -8.08
N SER A 178 2.73 -26.35 -8.24
CA SER A 178 1.30 -26.24 -7.95
C SER A 178 0.45 -27.09 -8.91
N ALA A 179 0.79 -27.18 -10.19
CA ALA A 179 0.09 -28.04 -11.15
C ALA A 179 0.26 -29.54 -10.83
N VAL A 180 1.47 -29.98 -10.48
CA VAL A 180 1.74 -31.37 -10.10
C VAL A 180 0.98 -31.73 -8.82
N LEU A 181 1.02 -30.87 -7.80
CA LEU A 181 0.28 -31.10 -6.55
C LEU A 181 -1.24 -31.13 -6.78
N ALA A 182 -1.75 -30.19 -7.58
CA ALA A 182 -3.17 -30.12 -7.93
C ALA A 182 -3.62 -31.32 -8.79
N THR A 183 -2.70 -32.00 -9.48
CA THR A 183 -3.02 -33.21 -10.24
C THR A 183 -2.98 -34.47 -9.37
N ILE A 184 -2.00 -34.59 -8.47
CA ILE A 184 -1.77 -35.83 -7.70
C ILE A 184 -2.73 -35.97 -6.51
N ILE A 185 -2.98 -34.89 -5.76
CA ILE A 185 -3.79 -34.94 -4.54
C ILE A 185 -5.27 -35.35 -4.77
N PRO A 186 -5.98 -34.93 -5.85
CA PRO A 186 -7.37 -35.35 -6.05
C PRO A 186 -7.52 -36.82 -6.47
N ILE A 187 -6.47 -37.49 -6.95
CA ILE A 187 -6.52 -38.90 -7.38
C ILE A 187 -7.03 -39.83 -6.26
N PRO A 188 -6.43 -39.86 -5.05
CA PRO A 188 -6.96 -40.65 -3.93
C PRO A 188 -8.28 -40.13 -3.38
N LEU A 189 -8.55 -38.82 -3.51
CA LEU A 189 -9.74 -38.18 -2.96
C LEU A 189 -11.02 -38.60 -3.70
N VAL A 190 -10.92 -38.92 -5.00
CA VAL A 190 -12.06 -39.40 -5.77
C VAL A 190 -12.46 -40.83 -5.40
N PHE A 191 -11.53 -41.68 -4.97
CA PHE A 191 -11.88 -42.99 -4.44
C PHE A 191 -12.81 -42.87 -3.22
N LEU A 192 -12.60 -41.83 -2.42
CA LEU A 192 -13.37 -41.50 -1.23
C LEU A 192 -14.72 -40.83 -1.54
N LEU A 193 -14.89 -40.30 -2.76
CA LEU A 193 -16.15 -39.77 -3.28
C LEU A 193 -17.21 -40.87 -3.49
N SER A 194 -16.79 -42.13 -3.55
CA SER A 194 -17.66 -43.31 -3.66
C SER A 194 -18.53 -43.55 -2.42
N ILE A 195 -18.23 -42.89 -1.29
CA ILE A 195 -19.06 -42.95 -0.09
C ILE A 195 -20.13 -41.84 -0.19
N PRO A 196 -21.42 -42.20 -0.35
CA PRO A 196 -22.48 -41.20 -0.40
C PRO A 196 -22.52 -40.38 0.90
N PHE A 197 -22.82 -39.08 0.79
CA PHE A 197 -22.89 -38.11 1.89
C PHE A 197 -21.53 -37.62 2.46
N ILE A 198 -20.58 -38.51 2.74
CA ILE A 198 -19.27 -38.15 3.32
C ILE A 198 -18.26 -37.72 2.23
N GLY A 199 -18.30 -38.38 1.07
CA GLY A 199 -17.41 -38.12 -0.06
C GLY A 199 -17.30 -36.65 -0.48
N PRO A 200 -18.41 -35.95 -0.79
CA PRO A 200 -18.34 -34.56 -1.23
C PRO A 200 -17.86 -33.59 -0.14
N MET A 201 -18.13 -33.87 1.14
CA MET A 201 -17.65 -33.03 2.25
C MET A 201 -16.13 -33.16 2.42
N LEU A 202 -15.58 -34.38 2.30
CA LEU A 202 -14.14 -34.59 2.33
C LEU A 202 -13.43 -34.05 1.09
N PHE A 203 -14.11 -34.04 -0.06
CA PHE A 203 -13.60 -33.41 -1.28
C PHE A 203 -13.39 -31.90 -1.09
N LEU A 204 -14.37 -31.22 -0.47
CA LEU A 204 -14.28 -29.79 -0.17
C LEU A 204 -13.18 -29.47 0.85
N ALA A 205 -13.07 -30.28 1.91
CA ALA A 205 -12.01 -30.15 2.91
C ALA A 205 -10.62 -30.41 2.31
N GLY A 206 -10.52 -31.37 1.39
CA GLY A 206 -9.31 -31.63 0.62
C GLY A 206 -8.88 -30.45 -0.24
N GLY A 207 -9.82 -29.70 -0.82
CA GLY A 207 -9.53 -28.45 -1.54
C GLY A 207 -8.77 -27.41 -0.71
N MET A 208 -9.16 -27.22 0.56
CA MET A 208 -8.44 -26.33 1.49
C MET A 208 -7.04 -26.86 1.84
N LEU A 209 -6.90 -28.17 2.02
CA LEU A 209 -5.60 -28.80 2.27
C LEU A 209 -4.67 -28.61 1.07
N ILE A 210 -5.16 -28.78 -0.16
CA ILE A 210 -4.38 -28.57 -1.39
C ILE A 210 -3.91 -27.12 -1.51
N GLY A 211 -4.79 -26.15 -1.23
CA GLY A 211 -4.46 -24.72 -1.28
C GLY A 211 -3.37 -24.35 -0.26
N SER A 212 -3.51 -24.83 0.98
CA SER A 212 -2.54 -24.54 2.05
C SER A 212 -1.19 -25.25 1.84
N LEU A 213 -1.18 -26.51 1.38
CA LEU A 213 0.05 -27.25 1.12
C LEU A 213 0.82 -26.66 -0.07
N SER A 214 0.12 -26.35 -1.17
CA SER A 214 0.75 -25.75 -2.34
C SER A 214 1.33 -24.36 -2.02
N ALA A 215 0.62 -23.57 -1.20
CA ALA A 215 1.14 -22.28 -0.72
C ALA A 215 2.40 -22.47 0.14
N GLN A 216 2.38 -23.36 1.13
CA GLN A 216 3.53 -23.61 2.01
C GLN A 216 4.76 -24.13 1.25
N ILE A 217 4.56 -25.07 0.33
CA ILE A 217 5.64 -25.64 -0.48
C ILE A 217 6.22 -24.58 -1.42
N THR A 218 5.37 -23.80 -2.08
CA THR A 218 5.83 -22.71 -2.97
C THR A 218 6.56 -21.62 -2.19
N LEU A 219 6.11 -21.30 -0.98
CA LEU A 219 6.76 -20.35 -0.08
C LEU A 219 8.12 -20.86 0.42
N ARG A 220 8.23 -22.16 0.77
CA ARG A 220 9.49 -22.79 1.19
C ARG A 220 10.52 -22.85 0.06
N LEU A 221 10.08 -23.16 -1.15
CA LEU A 221 10.97 -23.31 -2.32
C LEU A 221 11.41 -21.96 -2.89
N THR A 222 10.51 -20.97 -2.90
CA THR A 222 10.77 -19.72 -3.62
C THR A 222 11.24 -18.62 -2.69
N ALA A 223 10.91 -18.66 -1.39
CA ALA A 223 11.22 -17.65 -0.36
C ALA A 223 10.88 -16.18 -0.73
N LYS A 224 10.19 -15.98 -1.86
CA LYS A 224 9.86 -14.72 -2.53
C LYS A 224 8.38 -14.42 -2.30
N ARG A 225 8.06 -13.17 -1.99
CA ARG A 225 6.70 -12.69 -1.73
C ARG A 225 6.39 -11.64 -2.79
N GLY A 226 5.41 -11.89 -3.65
CA GLY A 226 4.98 -10.93 -4.67
C GLY A 226 3.70 -11.36 -5.40
N GLN A 227 2.88 -10.37 -5.78
CA GLN A 227 1.71 -10.49 -6.67
C GLN A 227 1.91 -11.42 -7.89
N PRO A 228 3.05 -11.38 -8.61
CA PRO A 228 3.29 -12.33 -9.70
C PRO A 228 3.23 -13.80 -9.28
N MET A 229 3.64 -14.14 -8.06
CA MET A 229 3.64 -15.52 -7.57
C MET A 229 2.21 -16.03 -7.30
N ILE A 230 1.29 -15.13 -6.96
CA ILE A 230 -0.14 -15.44 -6.77
C ILE A 230 -0.77 -15.82 -8.12
N MET A 231 -0.49 -15.04 -9.17
CA MET A 231 -0.97 -15.34 -10.52
C MET A 231 -0.38 -16.66 -11.05
N ALA A 232 0.93 -16.88 -10.86
CA ALA A 232 1.60 -18.12 -11.28
C ALA A 232 0.98 -19.36 -10.60
N SER A 233 0.76 -19.29 -9.29
CA SER A 233 0.19 -20.40 -8.52
C SER A 233 -1.29 -20.62 -8.85
N GLY A 234 -2.05 -19.55 -9.08
CA GLY A 234 -3.45 -19.66 -9.51
C GLY A 234 -3.60 -20.34 -10.87
N ILE A 235 -2.76 -19.98 -11.83
CA ILE A 235 -2.73 -20.62 -13.17
C ILE A 235 -2.31 -22.09 -13.05
N GLY A 236 -1.30 -22.40 -12.23
CA GLY A 236 -0.86 -23.78 -12.00
C GLY A 236 -1.94 -24.67 -11.37
N VAL A 237 -2.65 -24.16 -10.36
CA VAL A 237 -3.80 -24.88 -9.75
C VAL A 237 -4.94 -25.05 -10.76
N GLY A 238 -5.23 -24.03 -11.58
CA GLY A 238 -6.24 -24.12 -12.63
C GLY A 238 -5.92 -25.20 -13.66
N ILE A 239 -4.69 -25.21 -14.19
CA ILE A 239 -4.24 -26.21 -15.18
C ILE A 239 -4.21 -27.61 -14.55
N GLY A 240 -3.65 -27.75 -13.35
CA GLY A 240 -3.58 -29.04 -12.67
C GLY A 240 -4.96 -29.61 -12.32
N SER A 241 -5.90 -28.77 -11.88
CA SER A 241 -7.28 -29.20 -11.63
C SER A 241 -8.01 -29.58 -12.91
N LEU A 242 -7.73 -28.90 -14.03
CA LEU A 242 -8.34 -29.22 -15.33
C LEU A 242 -7.79 -30.54 -15.90
N ILE A 243 -6.49 -30.79 -15.74
CA ILE A 243 -5.85 -32.06 -16.11
C ILE A 243 -6.37 -33.21 -15.22
N ALA A 244 -6.45 -33.01 -13.91
CA ALA A 244 -7.02 -34.00 -12.98
C ALA A 244 -8.47 -34.35 -13.35
N MET A 245 -9.28 -33.34 -13.69
CA MET A 245 -10.66 -33.52 -14.13
C MET A 245 -10.74 -34.36 -15.41
N LEU A 246 -9.85 -34.13 -16.37
CA LEU A 246 -9.79 -34.89 -17.62
C LEU A 246 -9.39 -36.36 -17.38
N ILE A 247 -8.39 -36.60 -16.52
CA ILE A 247 -7.85 -37.94 -16.24
C ILE A 247 -8.84 -38.80 -15.44
N LEU A 248 -9.47 -38.24 -14.40
CA LEU A 248 -10.30 -39.03 -13.50
C LEU A 248 -11.69 -39.35 -14.04
N PHE A 249 -12.29 -38.45 -14.81
CA PHE A 249 -13.67 -38.61 -15.25
C PHE A 249 -13.83 -38.95 -16.73
N GLY A 250 -12.72 -39.01 -17.49
CA GLY A 250 -12.69 -39.59 -18.84
C GLY A 250 -13.69 -38.99 -19.84
N GLY A 251 -14.22 -37.79 -19.59
CA GLY A 251 -15.23 -37.12 -20.41
C GLY A 251 -16.67 -37.13 -19.89
N ASN A 252 -16.98 -37.82 -18.78
CA ASN A 252 -18.30 -37.73 -18.13
C ASN A 252 -18.40 -36.46 -17.27
N ILE A 253 -18.64 -35.33 -17.95
CA ILE A 253 -18.68 -34.00 -17.35
C ILE A 253 -20.10 -33.74 -16.80
N SER A 254 -20.34 -34.15 -15.56
CA SER A 254 -21.55 -33.75 -14.84
C SER A 254 -21.43 -32.29 -14.36
N LEU A 255 -22.51 -31.51 -14.50
CA LEU A 255 -22.61 -30.11 -14.03
C LEU A 255 -22.22 -29.97 -12.54
N MET A 256 -22.56 -30.97 -11.73
CA MET A 256 -22.21 -31.02 -10.31
C MET A 256 -20.69 -31.07 -10.08
N LEU A 257 -19.95 -31.79 -10.92
CA LEU A 257 -18.49 -31.92 -10.82
C LEU A 257 -17.79 -30.63 -11.24
N ILE A 258 -18.31 -29.94 -12.26
CA ILE A 258 -17.82 -28.61 -12.65
C ILE A 258 -17.99 -27.63 -11.49
N VAL A 259 -19.16 -27.61 -10.85
CA VAL A 259 -19.42 -26.70 -9.73
C VAL A 259 -18.50 -27.01 -8.54
N LEU A 260 -18.26 -28.29 -8.23
CA LEU A 260 -17.35 -28.71 -7.16
C LEU A 260 -15.89 -28.36 -7.46
N THR A 261 -15.41 -28.54 -8.69
CA THR A 261 -14.03 -28.17 -9.04
C THR A 261 -13.84 -26.66 -9.02
N VAL A 262 -14.79 -25.89 -9.56
CA VAL A 262 -14.75 -24.42 -9.52
C VAL A 262 -14.78 -23.91 -8.08
N LEU A 263 -15.62 -24.50 -7.22
CA LEU A 263 -15.70 -24.12 -5.81
C LEU A 263 -14.41 -24.45 -5.04
N SER A 264 -13.82 -25.63 -5.30
CA SER A 264 -12.52 -26.00 -4.74
C SER A 264 -11.38 -25.07 -5.20
N ILE A 265 -11.37 -24.66 -6.47
CA ILE A 265 -10.40 -23.68 -6.99
C ILE A 265 -10.60 -22.32 -6.31
N ALA A 266 -11.85 -21.84 -6.16
CA ALA A 266 -12.15 -20.58 -5.50
C ALA A 266 -11.71 -20.58 -4.02
N LEU A 267 -11.94 -21.69 -3.31
CA LEU A 267 -11.49 -21.88 -1.93
C LEU A 267 -9.96 -21.94 -1.84
N ALA A 268 -9.30 -22.63 -2.76
CA ALA A 268 -7.85 -22.69 -2.83
C ALA A 268 -7.25 -21.29 -3.05
N VAL A 269 -7.75 -20.52 -4.02
CA VAL A 269 -7.30 -19.15 -4.30
C VAL A 269 -7.52 -18.22 -3.09
N ARG A 270 -8.69 -18.31 -2.44
CA ARG A 270 -8.99 -17.51 -1.24
C ARG A 270 -8.05 -17.84 -0.08
N SER A 271 -7.76 -19.12 0.14
CA SER A 271 -6.78 -19.56 1.16
C SER A 271 -5.36 -19.05 0.86
N LEU A 272 -5.00 -19.01 -0.43
CA LEU A 272 -3.70 -18.54 -0.90
C LEU A 272 -3.56 -17.02 -0.75
N GLN A 273 -4.65 -16.27 -0.95
CA GLN A 273 -4.70 -14.83 -0.66
C GLN A 273 -4.57 -14.54 0.85
N GLN A 274 -5.26 -15.30 1.70
CA GLN A 274 -5.20 -15.13 3.16
C GLN A 274 -3.83 -15.41 3.77
N THR A 275 -3.07 -16.33 3.18
CA THR A 275 -1.73 -16.70 3.68
C THR A 275 -0.62 -15.78 3.18
N LEU A 276 -0.89 -14.96 2.16
CA LEU A 276 0.08 -14.05 1.56
C LEU A 276 -0.11 -12.57 1.92
N ASN A 277 -1.32 -12.16 2.31
CA ASN A 277 -1.57 -10.88 3.00
C ASN A 277 -1.07 -10.96 4.45
#